data_AF-A0A0R2PM54-F1
#
_entry.id   AF-A0A0R2PM54-F1
#
_cell.length_a   1.000
_cell.length_b   1.000
_cell.length_c   1.000
_cell.angle_alpha   90.00
_cell.angle_beta   90.00
_cell.angle_gamma   90.00
#
_symmetry.space_group_name_H-M   'P 1'
#
loop_
_entity.id
_entity.type
_entity.pdbx_description
1 polymer ?
#
loop_
_entity_poly.entity_id
_entity_poly.type
_entity_poly.pdbx_seq_one_letter_code
_entity_poly.pdbx_strand_id
1 'polypeptide(L)'
;MTQRLDGLEFSQIADCTQDQPSQNLARLKKDNFPQTETLLETMTCEYHENYNFATLNLVFEQLIDALSDVAMALEFQYLGAEFSDRTFQWITIFSSAEDRKSFLNHWRSLQVSNEMQALLTEQASCSASEVFRAYKVI
;
A
#
# COMPACT_ATOMS: atom_id res chain seq x y z
N MET A 1 2.70 -4.94 31.10
CA MET A 1 3.78 -4.18 31.76
C MET A 1 4.41 -3.32 30.67
N THR A 2 4.09 -2.04 30.63
CA THR A 2 4.47 -1.15 29.52
C THR A 2 5.86 -0.59 29.79
N GLN A 3 6.87 -1.08 29.06
CA GLN A 3 8.23 -0.56 29.17
C GLN A 3 8.27 0.86 28.57
N ARG A 4 8.78 1.83 29.33
CA ARG A 4 9.10 3.17 28.82
C ARG A 4 10.33 3.09 27.92
N LEU A 5 10.27 3.76 26.77
CA LEU A 5 11.33 3.81 25.76
C LEU A 5 12.60 4.51 26.26
N ASP A 6 12.52 5.26 27.37
CA ASP A 6 13.60 6.04 27.98
C ASP A 6 14.81 5.20 28.47
N GLY A 7 14.67 3.87 28.53
CA GLY A 7 15.71 2.94 28.98
C GLY A 7 16.41 2.15 27.88
N LEU A 8 16.13 2.45 26.60
CA LEU A 8 16.74 1.77 25.46
C LEU A 8 17.83 2.64 24.83
N GLU A 9 18.99 2.04 24.55
CA GLU A 9 20.06 2.69 23.80
C GLU A 9 19.60 2.95 22.36
N PHE A 10 20.06 4.03 21.71
CA PHE A 10 19.66 4.35 20.33
C PHE A 10 19.92 3.20 19.35
N SER A 11 21.01 2.46 19.55
CA SER A 11 21.34 1.26 18.77
C SER A 11 20.32 0.13 18.95
N GLN A 12 19.58 0.07 20.05
CA GLN A 12 18.49 -0.89 20.27
C GLN A 12 17.17 -0.41 19.67
N ILE A 13 17.02 0.90 19.44
CA ILE A 13 15.83 1.52 18.84
C ILE A 13 15.95 1.53 17.31
N ALA A 14 17.18 1.70 16.80
CA ALA A 14 17.49 1.86 15.38
C ALA A 14 18.47 0.77 14.89
N ASP A 15 18.30 -0.46 15.37
CA ASP A 15 19.10 -1.58 14.90
C ASP A 15 18.63 -2.00 13.49
N CYS A 16 19.38 -1.59 12.46
CA CYS A 16 19.13 -2.01 11.08
C CYS A 16 19.77 -3.37 10.74
N THR A 17 20.22 -4.15 11.74
CA THR A 17 20.84 -5.48 11.52
C THR A 17 19.84 -6.62 11.33
N GLN A 18 18.53 -6.33 11.28
CA GLN A 18 17.58 -7.34 10.83
C GLN A 18 17.80 -7.60 9.34
N ASP A 19 18.28 -8.79 9.00
CA ASP A 19 18.14 -9.36 7.65
C ASP A 19 16.64 -9.34 7.33
N GLN A 20 16.20 -8.28 6.66
CA GLN A 20 14.82 -8.22 6.20
C GLN A 20 14.71 -9.26 5.08
N PRO A 21 13.73 -10.17 5.14
CA PRO A 21 13.48 -11.09 4.05
C PRO A 21 13.33 -10.29 2.76
N SER A 22 13.85 -10.82 1.66
CA SER A 22 13.80 -10.13 0.37
C SER A 22 12.34 -9.97 -0.06
N GLN A 23 11.82 -8.75 0.05
CA GLN A 23 10.43 -8.48 -0.28
C GLN A 23 10.30 -8.17 -1.76
N ASN A 24 9.28 -8.75 -2.39
CA ASN A 24 8.95 -8.48 -3.78
C ASN A 24 8.16 -7.17 -3.86
N LEU A 25 8.87 -6.04 -3.94
CA LEU A 25 8.27 -4.71 -4.11
C LEU A 25 8.00 -4.42 -5.59
N ALA A 26 6.73 -4.17 -5.94
CA ALA A 26 6.33 -3.62 -7.21
C ALA A 26 5.70 -2.23 -7.01
N ARG A 27 6.27 -1.21 -7.66
CA ARG A 27 5.68 0.14 -7.70
C ARG A 27 4.79 0.25 -8.93
N LEU A 28 3.49 0.11 -8.70
CA LEU A 28 2.48 -0.04 -9.75
C LEU A 28 2.14 1.31 -10.39
N LYS A 29 2.05 2.36 -9.59
CA LYS A 29 1.97 3.75 -10.04
C LYS A 29 2.90 4.56 -9.16
N LYS A 30 3.67 5.48 -9.76
CA LYS A 30 4.61 6.33 -9.03
C LYS A 30 4.39 7.77 -9.42
N ASP A 31 4.13 8.61 -8.42
CA ASP A 31 4.15 10.05 -8.55
C ASP A 31 5.27 10.65 -7.69
N ASN A 32 5.71 11.85 -8.06
CA ASN A 32 6.72 12.57 -7.27
C ASN A 32 6.02 13.43 -6.23
N PHE A 33 6.26 13.12 -4.95
CA PHE A 33 5.81 13.94 -3.84
C PHE A 33 6.89 14.98 -3.52
N PRO A 34 6.66 16.28 -3.76
CA PRO A 34 7.66 17.32 -3.47
C PRO A 34 7.81 17.57 -1.96
N GLN A 35 6.84 17.12 -1.16
CA GLN A 35 6.79 17.33 0.28
C GLN A 35 7.65 16.30 1.03
N THR A 36 8.13 16.68 2.21
CA THR A 36 8.89 15.79 3.10
C THR A 36 7.99 14.86 3.91
N GLU A 37 6.69 15.14 3.96
CA GLU A 37 5.68 14.33 4.64
C GLU A 37 4.70 13.78 3.61
N THR A 38 4.29 12.53 3.79
CA THR A 38 3.25 11.85 3.01
C THR A 38 2.38 11.03 3.94
N LEU A 39 1.21 10.62 3.44
CA LEU A 39 0.29 9.72 4.14
C LEU A 39 0.36 8.34 3.49
N LEU A 40 0.73 7.32 4.27
CA LEU A 40 0.68 5.92 3.86
C LEU A 40 -0.62 5.29 4.35
N GLU A 41 -1.31 4.58 3.48
CA GLU A 41 -2.39 3.67 3.83
C GLU A 41 -1.98 2.26 3.44
N THR A 42 -1.89 1.37 4.42
CA THR A 42 -1.46 -0.03 4.22
C THR A 42 -2.64 -0.96 4.50
N MET A 43 -2.72 -2.06 3.76
CA MET A 43 -3.62 -3.17 4.08
C MET A 43 -2.89 -4.48 3.83
N THR A 44 -3.12 -5.46 4.71
CA THR A 44 -2.57 -6.80 4.55
C THR A 44 -3.64 -7.67 3.91
N CYS A 45 -3.28 -8.38 2.85
CA CYS A 45 -4.19 -9.18 2.05
C CYS A 45 -3.70 -10.62 1.93
N GLU A 46 -4.66 -11.53 1.76
CA GLU A 46 -4.43 -12.94 1.49
C GLU A 46 -5.15 -13.34 0.20
N TYR A 47 -4.43 -13.99 -0.72
CA TYR A 47 -4.98 -14.56 -1.94
C TYR A 47 -5.94 -15.71 -1.62
N HIS A 48 -7.08 -15.72 -2.31
CA HIS A 48 -7.96 -16.88 -2.35
C HIS A 48 -7.28 -18.06 -3.07
N GLU A 49 -7.82 -19.27 -2.92
CA GLU A 49 -7.25 -20.45 -3.60
C GLU A 49 -7.14 -20.24 -5.11
N ASN A 50 -6.02 -20.69 -5.69
CA ASN A 50 -5.69 -20.59 -7.12
C ASN A 50 -5.45 -19.18 -7.67
N TYR A 51 -5.49 -18.14 -6.82
CA TYR A 51 -5.05 -16.80 -7.17
C TYR A 51 -3.63 -16.53 -6.69
N ASN A 52 -2.95 -15.61 -7.35
CA ASN A 52 -1.59 -15.20 -7.01
C ASN A 52 -1.29 -13.79 -7.57
N PHE A 53 -0.04 -13.35 -7.44
CA PHE A 53 0.38 -12.06 -7.95
C PHE A 53 0.10 -11.88 -9.44
N ALA A 54 0.30 -12.91 -10.27
CA ALA A 54 0.12 -12.78 -11.72
C ALA A 54 -1.35 -12.53 -12.11
N THR A 55 -2.30 -13.20 -11.45
CA THR A 55 -3.73 -12.97 -11.69
C THR A 55 -4.17 -11.59 -11.21
N LEU A 56 -3.64 -11.17 -10.07
CA LEU A 56 -3.97 -9.88 -9.47
C LEU A 56 -3.34 -8.70 -10.22
N ASN A 57 -2.16 -8.90 -10.80
CA ASN A 57 -1.46 -7.87 -11.56
C ASN A 57 -2.29 -7.37 -12.77
N LEU A 58 -3.07 -8.25 -13.40
CA LEU A 58 -3.98 -7.85 -14.49
C LEU A 58 -5.09 -6.90 -14.00
N VAL A 59 -5.55 -7.07 -12.76
CA VAL A 59 -6.50 -6.15 -12.11
C VAL A 59 -5.79 -4.85 -11.75
N PHE A 60 -4.54 -4.91 -11.26
CA PHE A 60 -3.78 -3.69 -10.99
C PHE A 60 -3.54 -2.86 -12.25
N GLU A 61 -3.22 -3.48 -13.39
CA GLU A 61 -3.05 -2.78 -14.66
C GLU A 61 -4.32 -2.04 -15.08
N GLN A 62 -5.49 -2.70 -15.00
CA GLN A 62 -6.79 -2.08 -15.27
C GLN A 62 -7.09 -0.93 -14.29
N LEU A 63 -6.68 -1.05 -13.03
CA LEU A 63 -6.85 0.01 -12.02
C LEU A 63 -6.03 1.23 -12.38
N ILE A 64 -4.77 1.02 -12.73
CA ILE A 64 -3.84 2.11 -13.07
C ILE A 64 -4.33 2.83 -14.32
N ASP A 65 -4.80 2.08 -15.32
CA ASP A 65 -5.36 2.65 -16.55
C ASP A 65 -6.60 3.50 -16.27
N ALA A 66 -7.54 2.97 -15.48
CA ALA A 66 -8.73 3.70 -15.03
C ALA A 66 -8.42 4.97 -14.22
N LEU A 67 -7.25 5.00 -13.56
CA LEU A 67 -6.78 6.13 -12.75
C LEU A 67 -5.79 7.03 -13.50
N SER A 68 -5.51 6.77 -14.78
CA SER A 68 -4.52 7.52 -15.56
C SER A 68 -4.90 9.01 -15.73
N ASP A 69 -6.19 9.31 -15.86
CA ASP A 69 -6.73 10.66 -16.02
C ASP A 69 -6.92 11.42 -14.69
N VAL A 70 -6.65 10.77 -13.55
CA VAL A 70 -6.81 11.38 -12.24
C VAL A 70 -5.65 12.34 -11.97
N ALA A 71 -5.92 13.64 -11.99
CA ALA A 71 -4.93 14.71 -11.80
C ALA A 71 -4.40 14.85 -10.35
N MET A 72 -4.42 13.78 -9.55
CA MET A 72 -3.93 13.76 -8.17
C MET A 72 -2.65 12.92 -8.08
N ALA A 73 -1.66 13.42 -7.35
CA ALA A 73 -0.44 12.67 -7.06
C ALA A 73 -0.77 11.46 -6.16
N LEU A 74 -0.50 10.25 -6.67
CA LEU A 74 -0.87 9.00 -6.04
C LEU A 74 0.16 7.91 -6.38
N GLU A 75 0.61 7.17 -5.38
CA GLU A 75 1.47 6.01 -5.59
C GLU A 75 0.82 4.75 -5.02
N PHE A 76 0.92 3.66 -5.78
CA PHE A 76 0.49 2.33 -5.40
C PHE A 76 1.69 1.41 -5.37
N GLN A 77 1.83 0.67 -4.27
CA GLN A 77 2.87 -0.33 -4.12
C GLN A 77 2.26 -1.66 -3.70
N TYR A 78 2.79 -2.71 -4.29
CA TYR A 78 2.56 -4.08 -3.90
C TYR A 78 3.83 -4.61 -3.22
N LEU A 79 3.65 -5.31 -2.11
CA LEU A 79 4.73 -5.93 -1.36
C LEU A 79 4.41 -7.40 -1.12
N GLY A 80 5.02 -8.28 -1.91
CA GLY A 80 4.88 -9.73 -1.74
C GLY A 80 5.80 -10.26 -0.64
N ALA A 81 5.30 -11.20 0.15
CA ALA A 81 6.14 -11.94 1.09
C ALA A 81 7.06 -12.92 0.33
N GLU A 82 8.30 -13.08 0.81
CA GLU A 82 9.28 -14.00 0.22
C GLU A 82 8.89 -15.47 0.45
N PHE A 83 8.32 -15.76 1.62
CA PHE A 83 8.12 -17.13 2.14
C PHE A 83 6.65 -17.53 2.31
N SER A 84 5.72 -16.60 2.06
CA SER A 84 4.29 -16.85 2.02
C SER A 84 3.80 -16.52 0.63
N ASP A 85 3.41 -17.56 -0.12
CA ASP A 85 2.83 -17.42 -1.45
C ASP A 85 1.42 -16.82 -1.42
N ARG A 86 0.79 -16.77 -0.23
CA ARG A 86 -0.62 -16.36 -0.08
C ARG A 86 -0.78 -14.93 0.42
N THR A 87 0.20 -14.32 1.07
CA THR A 87 0.02 -13.00 1.69
C THR A 87 0.83 -11.90 1.01
N PHE A 88 0.25 -10.71 0.96
CA PHE A 88 0.90 -9.51 0.45
C PHE A 88 0.41 -8.26 1.17
N GLN A 89 1.16 -7.16 1.07
CA GLN A 89 0.69 -5.86 1.51
C GLN A 89 0.41 -4.98 0.29
N TRP A 90 -0.72 -4.30 0.34
CA TRP A 90 -1.05 -3.22 -0.58
C TRP A 90 -0.84 -1.90 0.15
N ILE A 91 -0.07 -1.01 -0.47
CA ILE A 91 0.31 0.28 0.11
C ILE A 91 -0.12 1.36 -0.87
N THR A 92 -0.90 2.31 -0.39
CA THR A 92 -1.28 3.52 -1.12
C THR A 92 -0.64 4.73 -0.46
N ILE A 93 -0.02 5.60 -1.26
CA ILE A 93 0.68 6.79 -0.78
C ILE A 93 0.00 8.02 -1.34
N PHE A 94 -0.38 8.93 -0.44
CA PHE A 94 -0.98 10.21 -0.74
C PHE A 94 -0.07 11.35 -0.27
N SER A 95 -0.11 12.51 -0.92
CA SER A 95 0.61 13.69 -0.42
C SER A 95 0.05 14.17 0.91
N SER A 96 -1.27 14.06 1.12
CA SER A 96 -1.94 14.55 2.32
C SER A 96 -3.23 13.80 2.65
N ALA A 97 -3.78 14.04 3.84
CA ALA A 97 -5.10 13.53 4.22
C ALA A 97 -6.25 14.15 3.39
N GLU A 98 -6.07 15.37 2.88
CA GLU A 98 -7.03 16.02 1.99
C GLU A 98 -7.04 15.35 0.61
N ASP A 99 -5.86 15.02 0.07
CA ASP A 99 -5.74 14.29 -1.19
C ASP A 99 -6.33 12.89 -1.07
N ARG A 100 -6.08 12.18 0.04
CA ARG A 100 -6.74 10.89 0.31
C ARG A 100 -8.26 11.01 0.29
N LYS A 101 -8.82 12.02 0.97
CA LYS A 101 -10.27 12.24 1.01
C LYS A 101 -10.82 12.53 -0.39
N SER A 102 -10.14 13.38 -1.15
CA SER A 102 -10.50 13.71 -2.53
C SER A 102 -10.46 12.50 -3.44
N PHE A 103 -9.39 11.69 -3.34
CA PHE A 103 -9.27 10.41 -4.04
C PHE A 103 -10.42 9.46 -3.70
N LEU A 104 -10.71 9.20 -2.43
CA LEU A 104 -11.78 8.28 -2.05
C LEU A 104 -13.16 8.74 -2.55
N ASN A 105 -13.43 10.04 -2.55
CA ASN A 105 -14.68 10.59 -3.06
C ASN A 105 -14.79 10.43 -4.58
N HIS A 106 -13.70 10.70 -5.30
CA HIS A 106 -13.66 10.53 -6.74
C HIS A 106 -13.73 9.05 -7.14
N TRP A 107 -12.91 8.21 -6.51
CA TRP A 107 -12.88 6.77 -6.76
C TRP A 107 -14.26 6.15 -6.60
N ARG A 108 -14.95 6.41 -5.49
CA ARG A 108 -16.30 5.85 -5.22
C ARG A 108 -17.38 6.30 -6.21
N SER A 109 -17.17 7.39 -6.94
CA SER A 109 -18.15 7.85 -7.95
C SER A 109 -17.89 7.26 -9.34
N LEU A 110 -16.72 6.66 -9.58
CA LEU A 110 -16.41 6.01 -10.85
C LEU A 110 -17.10 4.65 -10.94
N GLN A 111 -17.79 4.38 -12.05
CA GLN A 111 -18.44 3.08 -12.27
C GLN A 111 -17.40 1.93 -12.20
N VAL A 112 -16.24 2.14 -12.82
CA VAL A 112 -15.11 1.20 -12.81
C VAL A 112 -14.67 0.85 -11.38
N SER A 113 -14.88 1.72 -10.39
CA SER A 113 -14.55 1.42 -9.00
C SER A 113 -15.27 0.20 -8.45
N ASN A 114 -16.54 0.01 -8.81
CA ASN A 114 -17.31 -1.14 -8.33
C ASN A 114 -16.84 -2.44 -8.97
N GLU A 115 -16.52 -2.40 -10.26
CA GLU A 115 -15.99 -3.54 -11.01
C GLU A 115 -14.63 -3.96 -10.45
N MET A 116 -13.75 -2.99 -10.19
CA MET A 116 -12.42 -3.25 -9.62
C MET A 116 -12.49 -3.75 -8.19
N GLN A 117 -13.39 -3.20 -7.36
CA GLN A 117 -13.63 -3.73 -6.02
C GLN A 117 -14.10 -5.19 -6.07
N ALA A 118 -15.03 -5.53 -6.95
CA ALA A 118 -15.50 -6.89 -7.12
C ALA A 118 -14.36 -7.84 -7.52
N LEU A 119 -13.56 -7.48 -8.53
CA LEU A 119 -12.40 -8.26 -8.98
C LEU A 119 -11.36 -8.45 -7.88
N LEU A 120 -11.05 -7.41 -7.12
CA LEU A 120 -10.09 -7.50 -6.00
C LEU A 120 -10.63 -8.43 -4.90
N THR A 121 -11.92 -8.32 -4.55
CA THR A 121 -12.54 -9.17 -3.52
C THR A 121 -12.72 -10.62 -3.94
N GLU A 122 -12.84 -10.90 -5.24
CA GLU A 122 -12.85 -12.27 -5.78
C GLU A 122 -11.49 -12.95 -5.59
N GLN A 123 -10.40 -12.20 -5.74
CA GLN A 123 -9.04 -12.74 -5.74
C GLN A 123 -8.36 -12.69 -4.38
N ALA A 124 -8.70 -11.74 -3.51
CA ALA A 124 -8.04 -11.55 -2.22
C ALA A 124 -9.00 -11.06 -1.12
N SER A 125 -8.72 -11.48 0.12
CA SER A 125 -9.34 -10.94 1.32
C SER A 125 -8.34 -10.03 2.01
N CYS A 126 -8.73 -8.79 2.34
CA CYS A 126 -7.84 -7.80 2.97
C CYS A 126 -8.34 -7.40 4.36
N SER A 127 -7.39 -7.13 5.25
CA SER A 127 -7.65 -6.52 6.55
C SER A 127 -8.17 -5.09 6.40
N ALA A 128 -8.68 -4.53 7.51
CA ALA A 128 -8.86 -3.09 7.59
C ALA A 128 -7.53 -2.37 7.28
N SER A 129 -7.62 -1.21 6.66
CA SER A 129 -6.45 -0.40 6.36
C SER A 129 -5.95 0.34 7.60
N GLU A 130 -4.63 0.49 7.69
CA GLU A 130 -3.95 1.28 8.69
C GLU A 130 -3.34 2.52 8.02
N VAL A 131 -3.38 3.68 8.70
CA VAL A 131 -2.95 4.95 8.14
C VAL A 131 -1.80 5.52 8.95
N PHE A 132 -0.70 5.87 8.28
CA PHE A 132 0.54 6.35 8.88
C PHE A 132 0.98 7.66 8.23
N ARG A 133 1.68 8.50 9.01
CA ARG A 133 2.47 9.60 8.46
C ARG A 133 3.87 9.09 8.17
N ALA A 134 4.35 9.30 6.95
CA ALA A 134 5.69 8.94 6.53
C ALA A 134 6.50 10.19 6.23
N TYR A 135 7.74 10.22 6.72
CA TYR A 135 8.65 11.35 6.56
C TYR A 135 9.87 10.94 5.77
N LYS A 136 10.23 11.75 4.78
CA LYS A 136 11.50 11.62 4.06
C LYS A 136 12.63 12.10 4.98
N VAL A 137 13.51 11.19 5.36
CA VAL A 137 14.76 11.52 6.08
C VAL A 137 15.73 12.15 5.08
N ILE A 138 16.29 13.31 5.43
CA ILE A 138 17.25 14.09 4.62
C ILE A 138 18.66 13.87 5.17
#